data_AF-A0A9W9CTL2-F1
#
_entry.id   AF-A0A9W9CTL2-F1
#
_cell.length_a   1.000
_cell.length_b   1.000
_cell.length_c   1.000
_cell.angle_alpha   90.00
_cell.angle_beta   90.00
_cell.angle_gamma   90.00
#
_symmetry.space_group_name_H-M   'P 1'
#
loop_
_entity.id
_entity.type
_entity.pdbx_description
1 polymer ?
#
loop_
_entity_poly.entity_id
_entity_poly.type
_entity_poly.pdbx_seq_one_letter_code
_entity_poly.pdbx_strand_id
1 'polypeptide(L)'
;MLAFTTLSLALGLVPTAFAAPTSLAARTTTSGTITGSGTIQVVANTTSHSISWSAGSPSQSVACLNAVGQVVLDDCAVFTAEGNHVSTSAGVCSFQNTSQPTNTDDVYGENVHAFLCWDHEASSKDVQFYTVGGMQYNFLGQGDANLYYDVPSLPITPSDAIDFWYFVWGGEQTSVPQGHYQALLLWEPTS
;
A
#
# COMPACT_ATOMS: atom_id res chain seq x y z
N MET A 1 -32.19 -12.07 68.72
CA MET A 1 -30.85 -11.90 68.15
C MET A 1 -30.99 -11.77 66.64
N LEU A 2 -30.85 -10.56 66.11
CA LEU A 2 -30.86 -10.28 64.68
C LEU A 2 -29.55 -9.55 64.37
N ALA A 3 -28.68 -10.21 63.60
CA ALA A 3 -27.41 -9.65 63.17
C ALA A 3 -27.61 -8.96 61.81
N PHE A 4 -27.25 -7.68 61.75
CA PHE A 4 -27.17 -6.91 60.51
C PHE A 4 -25.73 -6.94 60.01
N THR A 5 -25.53 -7.49 58.81
CA THR A 5 -24.23 -7.51 58.12
C THR A 5 -24.23 -6.38 57.10
N THR A 6 -23.37 -5.37 57.27
CA THR A 6 -23.19 -4.28 56.31
C THR A 6 -22.17 -4.68 55.24
N LEU A 7 -22.57 -4.58 53.98
CA LEU A 7 -21.74 -4.83 52.79
C LEU A 7 -21.19 -3.48 52.28
N SER A 8 -19.87 -3.28 52.38
CA SER A 8 -19.20 -2.10 51.81
C SER A 8 -18.83 -2.37 50.35
N LEU A 9 -19.39 -1.58 49.43
CA LEU A 9 -19.07 -1.60 48.00
C LEU A 9 -18.01 -0.55 47.70
N ALA A 10 -16.78 -0.98 47.38
CA ALA A 10 -15.72 -0.08 46.94
C ALA A 10 -15.79 0.09 45.41
N LEU A 11 -16.14 1.29 44.93
CA LEU A 11 -16.05 1.67 43.53
C LEU A 11 -14.59 1.97 43.17
N GLY A 12 -13.98 1.09 42.38
CA GLY A 12 -12.70 1.36 41.73
C GLY A 12 -12.91 2.16 40.44
N LEU A 13 -12.35 3.37 40.37
CA LEU A 13 -12.26 4.16 39.15
C LEU A 13 -11.12 3.62 38.27
N VAL A 14 -11.46 3.09 37.09
CA VAL A 14 -10.49 2.69 36.06
C VAL A 14 -10.23 3.92 35.17
N PRO A 15 -8.99 4.43 35.05
CA PRO A 15 -8.69 5.51 34.13
C PRO A 15 -8.62 4.97 32.70
N THR A 16 -9.63 5.27 31.89
CA THR A 16 -9.58 5.09 30.43
C THR A 16 -8.67 6.16 29.84
N ALA A 17 -7.44 5.78 29.47
CA ALA A 17 -6.56 6.60 28.66
C ALA A 17 -7.11 6.63 27.22
N PHE A 18 -7.72 7.75 26.84
CA PHE A 18 -8.05 8.03 25.43
C PHE A 18 -6.75 8.39 24.70
N ALA A 19 -6.26 7.48 23.86
CA ALA A 19 -5.25 7.81 22.86
C ALA A 19 -5.93 8.69 21.79
N ALA A 20 -5.45 9.91 21.61
CA ALA A 20 -5.93 10.79 20.54
C ALA A 20 -5.47 10.24 19.17
N PRO A 21 -6.34 10.26 18.14
CA PRO A 21 -5.94 9.84 16.80
C PRO A 21 -4.91 10.81 16.22
N THR A 22 -3.78 10.27 15.77
CA THR A 22 -2.75 11.02 15.06
C THR A 22 -3.28 11.35 13.66
N SER A 23 -3.68 12.59 13.42
CA SER A 23 -4.11 13.02 12.09
C SER A 23 -2.91 13.11 11.14
N LEU A 24 -2.85 12.25 10.13
CA LEU A 24 -1.93 12.44 8.98
C LEU A 24 -2.35 13.71 8.23
N ALA A 25 -1.56 14.77 8.36
CA ALA A 25 -1.80 16.01 7.62
C ALA A 25 -1.45 15.82 6.13
N ALA A 26 -2.33 16.31 5.25
CA ALA A 26 -2.03 16.42 3.82
C ALA A 26 -0.75 17.25 3.63
N ARG A 27 0.20 16.73 2.85
CA ARG A 27 1.45 17.42 2.50
C ARG A 27 1.45 17.64 1.00
N THR A 28 1.52 18.90 0.58
CA THR A 28 1.73 19.24 -0.83
C THR A 28 3.03 18.56 -1.29
N THR A 29 2.92 17.64 -2.25
CA THR A 29 4.08 16.93 -2.76
C THR A 29 4.84 17.80 -3.74
N THR A 30 6.16 17.85 -3.58
CA THR A 30 7.07 18.28 -4.64
C THR A 30 7.37 17.07 -5.51
N SER A 31 7.35 17.21 -6.83
CA SER A 31 7.79 16.12 -7.72
C SER A 31 9.19 15.69 -7.30
N GLY A 32 9.42 14.40 -7.08
CA GLY A 32 10.75 13.99 -6.67
C GLY A 32 10.90 12.53 -6.33
N THR A 33 12.17 12.18 -6.13
CA THR A 33 12.61 10.90 -5.59
C THR A 33 12.11 10.73 -4.17
N ILE A 34 11.45 9.60 -3.91
CA ILE A 34 11.22 9.16 -2.53
C ILE A 34 12.57 8.83 -1.89
N THR A 35 12.76 9.21 -0.63
CA THR A 35 14.00 8.97 0.11
C THR A 35 13.69 8.54 1.54
N GLY A 36 14.65 7.83 2.15
CA GLY A 36 14.56 7.38 3.53
C GLY A 36 13.70 6.14 3.69
N SER A 37 13.17 5.94 4.91
CA SER A 37 12.36 4.77 5.23
C SER A 37 10.88 5.12 5.37
N GLY A 38 10.01 4.20 4.95
CA GLY A 38 8.56 4.39 4.97
C GLY A 38 7.80 3.10 4.75
N THR A 39 6.49 3.14 5.01
CA THR A 39 5.57 2.07 4.63
C THR A 39 4.89 2.44 3.30
N ILE A 40 4.47 1.42 2.55
CA ILE A 40 3.68 1.60 1.33
C ILE A 40 2.26 1.13 1.62
N GLN A 41 1.31 2.07 1.67
CA GLN A 41 -0.11 1.78 1.80
C GLN A 41 -0.75 1.55 0.44
N VAL A 42 -1.74 0.68 0.39
CA VAL A 42 -2.59 0.45 -0.78
C VAL A 42 -3.90 1.20 -0.57
N VAL A 43 -4.17 2.16 -1.46
CA VAL A 43 -5.36 3.03 -1.41
C VAL A 43 -6.29 2.64 -2.55
N ALA A 44 -7.51 2.24 -2.21
CA ALA A 44 -8.50 1.80 -3.19
C ALA A 44 -9.92 2.19 -2.77
N ASN A 45 -10.83 2.29 -3.74
CA ASN A 45 -12.26 2.46 -3.46
C ASN A 45 -12.94 1.10 -3.45
N THR A 46 -13.35 0.64 -2.27
CA THR A 46 -13.96 -0.69 -2.08
C THR A 46 -15.36 -0.82 -2.68
N THR A 47 -16.01 0.30 -3.03
CA THR A 47 -17.37 0.29 -3.58
C THR A 47 -17.38 0.35 -5.10
N SER A 48 -16.57 1.23 -5.70
CA SER A 48 -16.51 1.39 -7.16
C SER A 48 -15.42 0.56 -7.84
N HIS A 49 -14.51 -0.04 -7.06
CA HIS A 49 -13.30 -0.73 -7.55
C HIS A 49 -12.35 0.17 -8.37
N SER A 50 -12.62 1.47 -8.42
CA SER A 50 -11.89 2.44 -9.22
C SER A 50 -11.64 3.72 -8.42
N ILE A 51 -10.41 4.20 -8.45
CA ILE A 51 -9.96 5.41 -7.74
C ILE A 51 -9.19 6.32 -8.70
N SER A 52 -9.31 7.64 -8.51
CA SER A 52 -8.49 8.64 -9.19
C SER A 52 -7.40 9.12 -8.26
N TRP A 53 -6.18 9.35 -8.75
CA TRP A 53 -5.09 9.97 -7.98
C TRP A 53 -5.48 11.33 -7.37
N SER A 54 -6.43 12.05 -7.99
CA SER A 54 -6.91 13.34 -7.51
C SER A 54 -7.96 13.25 -6.40
N ALA A 55 -8.59 12.09 -6.23
CA ALA A 55 -9.63 11.85 -5.24
C ALA A 55 -9.18 10.87 -4.13
N GLY A 56 -8.08 10.14 -4.36
CA GLY A 56 -7.51 9.24 -3.38
C GLY A 56 -6.99 9.95 -2.15
N SER A 57 -7.15 9.33 -0.99
CA SER A 57 -6.68 9.84 0.29
C SER A 57 -6.22 8.72 1.23
N PRO A 58 -5.38 9.02 2.23
CA PRO A 58 -4.95 8.04 3.23
C PRO A 58 -6.11 7.40 4.00
N SER A 59 -7.25 8.09 4.13
CA SER A 59 -8.45 7.53 4.78
C SER A 59 -9.07 6.36 4.02
N GLN A 60 -8.66 6.15 2.77
CA GLN A 60 -9.08 5.04 1.90
C GLN A 60 -7.99 3.97 1.77
N SER A 61 -6.97 3.99 2.64
CA SER A 61 -6.02 2.88 2.74
C SER A 61 -6.76 1.62 3.18
N VAL A 62 -6.65 0.57 2.38
CA VAL A 62 -7.35 -0.71 2.58
C VAL A 62 -6.41 -1.84 2.98
N ALA A 63 -5.13 -1.68 2.73
CA ALA A 63 -4.07 -2.66 2.95
C ALA A 63 -2.70 -1.96 2.89
N CYS A 64 -1.62 -2.72 3.07
CA CYS A 64 -0.25 -2.26 2.90
C CYS A 64 0.60 -3.34 2.22
N LEU A 65 1.85 -3.01 1.87
CA LEU A 65 2.78 -4.00 1.34
C LEU A 65 3.59 -4.67 2.45
N ASN A 66 3.71 -5.99 2.40
CA ASN A 66 4.60 -6.76 3.28
C ASN A 66 6.05 -6.76 2.76
N ALA A 67 6.94 -7.47 3.47
CA ALA A 67 8.37 -7.46 3.17
C ALA A 67 8.72 -8.07 1.80
N VAL A 68 7.88 -8.94 1.25
CA VAL A 68 8.09 -9.52 -0.09
C VAL A 68 7.35 -8.75 -1.19
N GLY A 69 6.65 -7.67 -0.85
CA GLY A 69 5.95 -6.82 -1.82
C GLY A 69 4.51 -7.25 -2.14
N GLN A 70 3.87 -8.06 -1.29
CA GLN A 70 2.47 -8.46 -1.50
C GLN A 70 1.52 -7.58 -0.69
N VAL A 71 0.28 -7.44 -1.17
CA VAL A 71 -0.80 -6.70 -0.51
C VAL A 71 -1.36 -7.54 0.65
N VAL A 72 -1.30 -7.00 1.87
CA VAL A 72 -1.70 -7.66 3.13
C VAL A 72 -2.51 -6.73 4.03
N LEU A 73 -3.28 -7.29 4.97
CA LEU A 73 -4.04 -6.50 5.96
C LEU A 73 -3.18 -5.99 7.12
N ASP A 74 -2.28 -6.85 7.61
CA ASP A 74 -1.34 -6.59 8.68
C ASP A 74 0.08 -7.03 8.27
N ASP A 75 1.09 -6.78 9.11
CA ASP A 75 2.51 -7.02 8.78
C ASP A 75 3.08 -6.09 7.68
N CYS A 76 2.69 -4.82 7.72
CA CYS A 76 3.24 -3.79 6.84
C CYS A 76 4.76 -3.67 7.02
N ALA A 77 5.50 -3.84 5.93
CA ALA A 77 6.94 -3.71 5.97
C ALA A 77 7.39 -2.26 5.87
N VAL A 78 8.57 -2.00 6.46
CA VAL A 78 9.33 -0.79 6.20
C VAL A 78 10.18 -1.00 4.97
N PHE A 79 10.02 -0.10 4.02
CA PHE A 79 10.80 0.00 2.80
C PHE A 79 11.86 1.08 2.98
N THR A 80 13.00 0.89 2.34
CA THR A 80 14.06 1.90 2.23
C THR A 80 14.13 2.35 0.78
N ALA A 81 14.10 3.67 0.58
CA ALA A 81 14.20 4.29 -0.74
C ALA A 81 15.60 4.87 -0.98
N GLU A 82 16.30 4.34 -1.98
CA GLU A 82 17.64 4.77 -2.40
C GLU A 82 17.64 5.04 -3.92
N GLY A 83 17.76 6.31 -4.32
CA GLY A 83 17.89 6.65 -5.74
C GLY A 83 16.72 6.17 -6.62
N ASN A 84 15.49 6.30 -6.12
CA ASN A 84 14.22 5.80 -6.67
C ASN A 84 13.97 4.29 -6.54
N HIS A 85 14.99 3.48 -6.25
CA HIS A 85 14.75 2.08 -5.92
C HIS A 85 14.15 1.96 -4.53
N VAL A 86 13.31 0.94 -4.34
CA VAL A 86 12.84 0.54 -3.03
C VAL A 86 13.29 -0.87 -2.70
N SER A 87 13.65 -1.08 -1.45
CA SER A 87 14.04 -2.37 -0.91
C SER A 87 13.41 -2.60 0.46
N THR A 88 13.39 -3.84 0.89
CA THR A 88 12.94 -4.29 2.21
C THR A 88 13.99 -5.21 2.82
N SER A 89 13.68 -5.83 3.97
CA SER A 89 14.47 -6.94 4.50
C SER A 89 14.54 -8.16 3.58
N ALA A 90 13.67 -8.29 2.57
CA ALA A 90 13.72 -9.36 1.59
C ALA A 90 14.66 -9.07 0.41
N GLY A 91 15.07 -7.80 0.23
CA GLY A 91 15.94 -7.35 -0.85
C GLY A 91 15.32 -6.23 -1.69
N VAL A 92 15.81 -6.05 -2.91
CA VAL A 92 15.35 -5.01 -3.84
C VAL A 92 14.01 -5.41 -4.46
N CYS A 93 13.12 -4.44 -4.68
CA CYS A 93 11.80 -4.71 -5.24
C CYS A 93 11.71 -4.40 -6.73
N SER A 94 10.95 -5.21 -7.47
CA SER A 94 10.88 -5.12 -8.93
C SER A 94 9.69 -5.90 -9.50
N PHE A 95 9.27 -5.51 -10.71
CA PHE A 95 8.30 -6.25 -11.54
C PHE A 95 9.01 -7.14 -12.59
N GLN A 96 10.33 -7.31 -12.52
CA GLN A 96 11.12 -8.03 -13.54
C GLN A 96 11.40 -9.49 -13.17
N ASN A 97 10.91 -9.97 -12.02
CA ASN A 97 11.17 -11.34 -11.61
C ASN A 97 10.31 -12.33 -12.41
N THR A 98 10.93 -13.05 -13.33
CA THR A 98 10.24 -14.01 -14.20
C THR A 98 9.73 -15.26 -13.49
N SER A 99 10.07 -15.48 -12.21
CA SER A 99 9.48 -16.54 -11.39
C SER A 99 8.08 -16.20 -10.88
N GLN A 100 7.68 -14.93 -10.96
CA GLN A 100 6.38 -14.45 -10.49
C GLN A 100 5.30 -14.59 -11.56
N PRO A 101 4.03 -14.80 -11.17
CA PRO A 101 2.93 -14.89 -12.11
C PRO A 101 2.79 -13.60 -12.93
N THR A 102 2.35 -13.74 -14.17
CA THR A 102 2.00 -12.59 -15.01
C THR A 102 0.52 -12.22 -14.87
N ASN A 103 0.16 -10.98 -15.20
CA ASN A 103 -1.22 -10.51 -15.14
C ASN A 103 -2.04 -11.01 -16.35
N THR A 104 -2.45 -12.27 -16.34
CA THR A 104 -3.15 -12.88 -17.48
C THR A 104 -4.54 -12.29 -17.76
N ASP A 105 -5.06 -11.43 -16.88
CA ASP A 105 -6.37 -10.81 -17.01
C ASP A 105 -6.30 -9.43 -17.72
N ASP A 106 -5.12 -8.79 -17.77
CA ASP A 106 -4.89 -7.51 -18.45
C ASP A 106 -4.37 -7.73 -19.87
N VAL A 107 -5.10 -7.22 -20.87
CA VAL A 107 -4.76 -7.38 -22.30
C VAL A 107 -3.39 -6.77 -22.63
N TYR A 108 -3.07 -5.61 -22.05
CA TYR A 108 -1.78 -4.95 -22.29
C TYR A 108 -0.74 -5.28 -21.21
N GLY A 109 -1.21 -5.73 -20.05
CA GLY A 109 -0.40 -6.17 -18.92
C GLY A 109 -0.03 -7.65 -18.91
N GLU A 110 -0.46 -8.46 -19.89
CA GLU A 110 -0.34 -9.94 -19.87
C GLU A 110 1.07 -10.50 -19.66
N ASN A 111 2.11 -9.71 -19.94
CA ASN A 111 3.52 -10.09 -19.78
C ASN A 111 4.21 -9.40 -18.60
N VAL A 112 3.47 -8.62 -17.82
CA VAL A 112 3.97 -7.96 -16.61
C VAL A 112 3.95 -8.98 -15.47
N HIS A 113 5.09 -9.18 -14.82
CA HIS A 113 5.18 -10.05 -13.64
C HIS A 113 4.73 -9.31 -12.38
N ALA A 114 4.26 -10.06 -11.38
CA ALA A 114 3.84 -9.48 -10.11
C ALA A 114 5.01 -8.78 -9.41
N PHE A 115 4.69 -7.75 -8.62
CA PHE A 115 5.66 -7.06 -7.79
C PHE A 115 6.26 -8.01 -6.75
N LEU A 116 7.58 -8.02 -6.63
CA LEU A 116 8.27 -8.82 -5.63
C LEU A 116 9.50 -8.08 -5.10
N CYS A 117 9.78 -8.22 -3.81
CA CYS A 117 11.07 -7.90 -3.20
C CYS A 117 11.85 -9.19 -2.92
N TRP A 118 13.09 -9.30 -3.42
CA TRP A 118 13.95 -10.46 -3.20
C TRP A 118 15.43 -10.10 -3.29
N ASP A 119 16.28 -11.01 -2.82
CA ASP A 119 17.73 -10.82 -2.82
C ASP A 119 18.30 -10.84 -4.25
N HIS A 120 18.66 -9.65 -4.74
CA HIS A 120 19.39 -9.44 -5.98
C HIS A 120 20.07 -8.06 -5.97
N GLU A 121 21.06 -7.91 -6.84
CA GLU A 121 21.72 -6.62 -7.08
C GLU A 121 20.77 -5.65 -7.77
N ALA A 122 20.64 -4.44 -7.22
CA ALA A 122 19.83 -3.39 -7.82
C ALA A 122 20.32 -3.05 -9.24
N SER A 123 19.37 -2.87 -10.15
CA SER A 123 19.60 -2.55 -11.54
C SER A 123 18.65 -1.47 -12.02
N SER A 124 18.99 -0.81 -13.13
CA SER A 124 18.10 0.19 -13.74
C SER A 124 16.77 -0.37 -14.28
N LYS A 125 16.61 -1.70 -14.30
CA LYS A 125 15.37 -2.37 -14.68
C LYS A 125 14.40 -2.57 -13.52
N ASP A 126 14.88 -2.41 -12.30
CA ASP A 126 14.04 -2.54 -11.11
C ASP A 126 13.10 -1.35 -10.97
N VAL A 127 12.12 -1.50 -10.08
CA VAL A 127 11.13 -0.45 -9.90
C VAL A 127 11.85 0.83 -9.47
N GLN A 128 11.45 1.93 -10.10
CA GLN A 128 11.91 3.27 -9.76
C GLN A 128 10.69 4.11 -9.43
N PHE A 129 10.33 4.12 -8.15
CA PHE A 129 9.19 4.89 -7.69
C PHE A 129 9.54 6.38 -7.60
N TYR A 130 8.56 7.20 -7.94
CA TYR A 130 8.65 8.65 -7.79
C TYR A 130 7.30 9.23 -7.38
N THR A 131 7.30 10.45 -6.85
CA THR A 131 6.08 11.22 -6.61
C THR A 131 5.90 12.29 -7.66
N VAL A 132 4.64 12.54 -8.03
CA VAL A 132 4.28 13.66 -8.90
C VAL A 132 3.93 14.87 -8.04
N GLY A 133 4.55 15.99 -8.35
CA GLY A 133 4.33 17.26 -7.66
C GLY A 133 2.98 17.86 -7.99
N GLY A 134 2.43 18.60 -7.02
CA GLY A 134 1.08 19.16 -7.13
C GLY A 134 -0.02 18.15 -6.77
N MET A 135 0.33 16.92 -6.41
CA MET A 135 -0.59 16.00 -5.76
C MET A 135 -0.71 16.32 -4.26
N GLN A 136 -1.83 15.92 -3.67
CA GLN A 136 -2.11 16.16 -2.25
C GLN A 136 -1.34 15.19 -1.33
N TYR A 137 -0.91 14.04 -1.87
CA TYR A 137 -0.26 12.96 -1.13
C TYR A 137 0.86 12.33 -1.98
N ASN A 138 1.78 11.62 -1.31
CA ASN A 138 2.93 10.95 -1.92
C ASN A 138 2.50 9.65 -2.62
N PHE A 139 1.61 9.74 -3.61
CA PHE A 139 1.30 8.60 -4.45
C PHE A 139 2.50 8.24 -5.32
N LEU A 140 2.81 6.95 -5.34
CA LEU A 140 3.95 6.39 -6.04
C LEU A 140 3.56 6.10 -7.48
N GLY A 141 4.22 6.79 -8.40
CA GLY A 141 4.22 6.44 -9.81
C GLY A 141 5.48 5.65 -10.17
N GLN A 142 5.43 4.95 -11.29
CA GLN A 142 6.60 4.32 -11.89
C GLN A 142 6.57 4.44 -13.42
N GLY A 143 7.74 4.42 -14.06
CA GLY A 143 7.88 4.61 -15.51
C GLY A 143 7.29 5.94 -16.01
N ASP A 144 6.65 5.91 -17.18
CA ASP A 144 6.06 7.09 -17.84
C ASP A 144 4.65 7.40 -17.29
N ALA A 145 4.55 7.78 -16.01
CA ALA A 145 3.30 8.23 -15.36
C ALA A 145 2.25 7.15 -15.04
N ASN A 146 2.67 5.90 -14.83
CA ASN A 146 1.79 4.87 -14.28
C ASN A 146 1.65 5.04 -12.77
N LEU A 147 0.55 5.67 -12.34
CA LEU A 147 0.16 5.85 -10.93
C LEU A 147 -0.82 4.78 -10.43
N TYR A 148 -1.36 3.99 -11.35
CA TYR A 148 -2.37 2.99 -11.05
C TYR A 148 -1.78 1.60 -11.08
N TYR A 149 -2.27 0.80 -10.14
CA TYR A 149 -1.87 -0.58 -9.93
C TYR A 149 -3.10 -1.45 -10.03
N ASP A 150 -2.91 -2.63 -10.59
CA ASP A 150 -3.93 -3.65 -10.73
C ASP A 150 -3.81 -4.65 -9.57
N VAL A 151 -4.82 -4.65 -8.71
CA VAL A 151 -4.91 -5.54 -7.54
C VAL A 151 -6.12 -6.45 -7.75
N PRO A 152 -5.94 -7.77 -7.94
CA PRO A 152 -7.01 -8.67 -8.35
C PRO A 152 -8.09 -8.83 -7.28
N SER A 153 -7.71 -8.71 -6.00
CA SER A 153 -8.62 -8.73 -4.87
C SER A 153 -7.98 -8.05 -3.65
N LEU A 154 -8.80 -7.62 -2.69
CA LEU A 154 -8.28 -7.13 -1.42
C LEU A 154 -8.17 -8.29 -0.42
N PRO A 155 -7.14 -8.30 0.45
CA PRO A 155 -7.02 -9.31 1.49
C PRO A 155 -8.20 -9.19 2.46
N ILE A 156 -8.78 -10.33 2.85
CA ILE A 156 -9.93 -10.45 3.75
C ILE A 156 -9.49 -10.99 5.12
N THR A 157 -8.45 -11.81 5.14
CA THR A 157 -7.86 -12.38 6.35
C THR A 157 -6.40 -11.94 6.52
N PRO A 158 -5.88 -11.88 7.77
CA PRO A 158 -4.46 -11.59 8.03
C PRO A 158 -3.45 -12.48 7.30
N SER A 159 -3.84 -13.70 6.95
CA SER A 159 -2.98 -14.62 6.21
C SER A 159 -3.02 -14.43 4.70
N ASP A 160 -3.94 -13.61 4.19
CA ASP A 160 -4.03 -13.35 2.76
C ASP A 160 -2.86 -12.47 2.32
N ALA A 161 -2.15 -12.92 1.30
CA ALA A 161 -1.10 -12.15 0.63
C ALA A 161 -1.40 -12.15 -0.86
N ILE A 162 -1.68 -10.95 -1.40
CA ILE A 162 -2.16 -10.79 -2.76
C ILE A 162 -1.06 -10.18 -3.63
N ASP A 163 -0.72 -10.87 -4.71
CA ASP A 163 0.15 -10.34 -5.75
C ASP A 163 -0.55 -9.20 -6.51
N PHE A 164 0.22 -8.23 -6.98
CA PHE A 164 -0.29 -7.12 -7.77
C PHE A 164 0.65 -6.72 -8.88
N TRP A 165 0.11 -5.97 -9.85
CA TRP A 165 0.83 -5.51 -11.03
C TRP A 165 0.69 -4.00 -11.16
N TYR A 166 1.57 -3.36 -11.94
CA TYR A 166 1.24 -2.03 -12.43
C TYR A 166 0.24 -2.15 -13.59
N PHE A 167 -0.67 -1.20 -13.68
CA PHE A 167 -1.66 -1.20 -14.74
C PHE A 167 -1.04 -0.70 -16.07
N VAL A 168 -1.29 -1.40 -17.17
CA VAL A 168 -0.83 -1.01 -18.51
C VAL A 168 -1.99 -0.47 -19.32
N TRP A 169 -1.91 0.81 -19.68
CA TRP A 169 -2.93 1.47 -20.48
C TRP A 169 -2.87 1.03 -21.94
N GLY A 170 -4.04 0.84 -22.56
CA GLY A 170 -4.13 0.68 -24.01
C GLY A 170 -5.51 1.02 -24.58
N GLY A 171 -5.62 1.03 -25.91
CA GLY A 171 -6.82 1.47 -26.61
C GLY A 171 -8.07 0.63 -26.33
N GLU A 172 -7.87 -0.64 -25.98
CA GLU A 172 -8.94 -1.61 -25.68
C GLU A 172 -9.22 -1.74 -24.18
N GLN A 173 -8.36 -1.18 -23.32
CA GLN A 173 -8.44 -1.32 -21.87
C GLN A 173 -8.01 -0.02 -21.18
N THR A 174 -9.01 0.73 -20.70
CA THR A 174 -8.85 2.04 -20.04
C THR A 174 -8.99 1.97 -18.52
N SER A 175 -9.12 0.78 -17.96
CA SER A 175 -9.10 0.51 -16.52
C SER A 175 -8.64 -0.92 -16.28
N VAL A 176 -8.41 -1.27 -15.03
CA VAL A 176 -8.06 -2.64 -14.63
C VAL A 176 -9.14 -3.65 -15.07
N PRO A 177 -8.81 -4.95 -15.18
CA PRO A 177 -9.76 -6.00 -15.51
C PRO A 177 -11.01 -5.98 -14.62
N GLN A 178 -12.14 -6.47 -15.16
CA GLN A 178 -13.39 -6.48 -14.42
C GLN A 178 -13.27 -7.32 -13.13
N GLY A 179 -13.63 -6.72 -11.99
CA GLY A 179 -13.57 -7.37 -10.68
C GLY A 179 -12.30 -7.04 -9.89
N HIS A 180 -11.25 -6.59 -10.56
CA HIS A 180 -10.04 -6.11 -9.92
C HIS A 180 -10.25 -4.72 -9.32
N TYR A 181 -9.29 -4.26 -8.53
CA TYR A 181 -9.23 -2.94 -7.93
C TYR A 181 -8.15 -2.11 -8.62
N GLN A 182 -8.54 -0.96 -9.15
CA GLN A 182 -7.59 0.07 -9.52
C GLN A 182 -7.13 0.76 -8.24
N ALA A 183 -5.87 0.53 -7.86
CA ALA A 183 -5.28 1.02 -6.63
C ALA A 183 -4.24 2.11 -6.88
N LEU A 184 -3.96 2.89 -5.84
CA LEU A 184 -2.80 3.77 -5.73
C LEU A 184 -1.89 3.22 -4.63
N LEU A 185 -0.58 3.37 -4.81
CA LEU A 185 0.38 3.13 -3.74
C LEU A 185 0.73 4.47 -3.09
N LEU A 186 0.64 4.56 -1.76
CA LEU A 186 0.92 5.76 -0.99
C LEU A 186 2.16 5.53 -0.11
N TRP A 187 3.17 6.39 -0.26
CA TRP A 187 4.33 6.39 0.61
C TRP A 187 4.07 7.16 1.90
N GLU A 188 4.24 6.47 3.02
CA GLU A 188 4.15 7.03 4.38
C GLU A 188 5.52 6.95 5.07
N PRO A 189 6.28 8.07 5.14
CA PRO A 189 7.57 8.09 5.81
C PRO A 189 7.45 7.71 7.29
N THR A 190 8.38 6.87 7.78
CA THR A 190 8.42 6.44 9.18
C THR A 190 9.32 7.30 10.07
N SER A 191 10.01 8.30 9.51
CA SER A 191 10.92 9.22 10.20
C SER A 191 10.95 10.60 9.56
#